data_AF-A0A918UBP9-F1
#
_entry.id   AF-A0A918UBP9-F1
#
_cell.length_a   1.000
_cell.length_b   1.000
_cell.length_c   1.000
_cell.angle_alpha   90.00
_cell.angle_beta   90.00
_cell.angle_gamma   90.00
#
_symmetry.space_group_name_H-M   'P 1'
#
loop_
_entity.id
_entity.type
_entity.pdbx_description
1 polymer ?
#
loop_
_entity_poly.entity_id
_entity_poly.type
_entity_poly.pdbx_seq_one_letter_code
_entity_poly.pdbx_strand_id
1 'polypeptide(L)'
;MSSPPIHRNGISQRTAVRAEQADFLALLIDELLDAARRHDTAPDELPEHRRFVEGARACGFVCRDVATYGKHLDPYLERPELLGQASFHEVRRFVQALAVSPQRLDRDGGSPIAAAIGNGALHCVARRLREERRWREC
;
A
#
# COMPACT_ATOMS: atom_id res chain seq x y z
N MET A 1 7.87 4.04 -37.44
CA MET A 1 6.55 3.59 -36.93
C MET A 1 6.39 4.17 -35.55
N SER A 2 5.41 5.05 -35.33
CA SER A 2 5.16 5.65 -34.01
C SER A 2 4.23 4.72 -33.24
N SER A 3 4.64 4.23 -32.07
CA SER A 3 3.79 3.40 -31.21
C SER A 3 2.53 4.19 -30.82
N PRO A 4 1.36 3.53 -30.74
CA PRO A 4 0.13 4.21 -30.32
C PRO A 4 0.32 4.79 -28.90
N PRO A 5 -0.24 5.97 -28.62
CA PRO A 5 -0.17 6.57 -27.29
C PRO A 5 -0.87 5.64 -26.29
N ILE A 6 -0.16 5.27 -25.23
CA ILE A 6 -0.71 4.48 -24.13
C ILE A 6 -1.69 5.38 -23.36
N HIS A 7 -2.99 5.21 -23.61
CA HIS A 7 -4.04 5.88 -22.84
C HIS A 7 -4.11 5.28 -21.43
N ARG A 8 -3.53 5.98 -20.47
CA ARG A 8 -3.65 5.65 -19.04
C ARG A 8 -4.95 6.24 -18.50
N ASN A 9 -6.07 5.56 -18.75
CA ASN A 9 -7.31 5.88 -18.03
C ASN A 9 -7.03 5.77 -16.52
N GLY A 10 -7.42 6.78 -15.76
CA GLY A 10 -7.18 6.83 -14.33
C GLY A 10 -7.90 5.68 -13.61
N ILE A 11 -7.20 5.00 -12.70
CA ILE A 11 -7.81 3.97 -11.86
C ILE A 11 -8.70 4.68 -10.83
N SER A 12 -9.99 4.37 -10.86
CA SER A 12 -10.96 4.79 -9.85
C SER A 12 -11.06 3.75 -8.73
N GLN A 13 -11.51 4.15 -7.54
CA GLN A 13 -11.77 3.23 -6.42
C GLN A 13 -12.81 2.14 -6.76
N ARG A 14 -13.64 2.37 -7.76
CA ARG A 14 -14.63 1.38 -8.25
C ARG A 14 -14.01 0.32 -9.16
N THR A 15 -12.76 0.49 -9.58
CA THR A 15 -12.03 -0.50 -10.37
C THR A 15 -11.68 -1.68 -9.49
N ALA A 16 -12.07 -2.88 -9.90
CA ALA A 16 -11.71 -4.12 -9.23
C ALA A 16 -10.19 -4.34 -9.30
N VAL A 17 -9.61 -4.83 -8.21
CA VAL A 17 -8.22 -5.28 -8.14
C VAL A 17 -8.23 -6.79 -8.27
N ARG A 18 -7.49 -7.30 -9.26
CA ARG A 18 -7.40 -8.73 -9.50
C ARG A 18 -6.56 -9.42 -8.44
N ALA A 19 -6.78 -10.73 -8.27
CA ALA A 19 -6.04 -11.57 -7.33
C ALA A 19 -4.53 -11.45 -7.53
N GLU A 20 -4.07 -11.49 -8.78
CA GLU A 20 -2.65 -11.43 -9.14
C GLU A 20 -2.03 -10.07 -8.80
N GLN A 21 -2.82 -8.99 -8.88
CA GLN A 21 -2.38 -7.64 -8.49
C GLN A 21 -2.23 -7.54 -6.96
N ALA A 22 -3.14 -8.15 -6.20
CA ALA A 22 -3.03 -8.23 -4.75
C ALA A 22 -1.84 -9.10 -4.31
N ASP A 23 -1.66 -10.27 -4.93
CA ASP A 23 -0.54 -11.18 -4.66
C ASP A 23 0.81 -10.52 -5.00
N PHE A 24 0.88 -9.81 -6.14
CA PHE A 24 2.09 -9.08 -6.53
C PHE A 24 2.41 -7.93 -5.57
N LEU A 25 1.42 -7.15 -5.14
CA LEU A 25 1.65 -6.11 -4.13
C LEU A 25 2.12 -6.72 -2.80
N ALA A 26 1.57 -7.86 -2.38
CA ALA A 26 2.01 -8.55 -1.18
C ALA A 26 3.48 -8.99 -1.25
N LEU A 27 3.96 -9.40 -2.44
CA LEU A 27 5.37 -9.71 -2.67
C LEU A 27 6.26 -8.47 -2.49
N LEU A 28 5.86 -7.33 -3.06
CA LEU A 28 6.62 -6.08 -2.93
C LEU A 28 6.67 -5.56 -1.49
N ILE A 29 5.59 -5.78 -0.73
CA ILE A 29 5.58 -5.47 0.70
C ILE A 29 6.62 -6.32 1.45
N ASP A 30 6.68 -7.62 1.18
CA ASP A 30 7.66 -8.50 1.83
C ASP A 30 9.10 -8.12 1.47
N GLU A 31 9.37 -7.77 0.21
CA GLU A 31 10.69 -7.26 -0.18
C GLU A 31 11.09 -6.00 0.61
N LEU A 32 10.14 -5.07 0.79
CA LEU A 32 10.36 -3.86 1.59
C LEU A 32 10.60 -4.19 3.07
N LEU A 33 9.82 -5.09 3.66
CA LEU A 33 10.01 -5.55 5.03
C LEU A 33 11.38 -6.22 5.22
N ASP A 34 11.79 -7.06 4.27
CA ASP A 34 13.09 -7.73 4.27
C ASP A 34 14.24 -6.75 4.11
N ALA A 35 14.10 -5.73 3.26
CA ALA A 35 15.11 -4.69 3.11
C ALA A 35 15.23 -3.84 4.37
N ALA A 36 14.10 -3.39 4.95
CA ALA A 36 14.10 -2.61 6.17
C ALA A 36 14.70 -3.35 7.38
N ARG A 37 14.62 -4.70 7.41
CA ARG A 37 15.30 -5.52 8.43
C ARG A 37 16.80 -5.65 8.24
N ARG A 38 17.28 -5.61 6.99
CA ARG A 38 18.70 -5.83 6.64
C ARG A 38 19.53 -4.56 6.63
N HIS A 39 18.89 -3.41 6.48
CA HIS A 39 19.55 -2.12 6.32
C HIS A 39 19.23 -1.20 7.50
N ASP A 40 20.26 -0.49 7.98
CA ASP A 40 20.12 0.55 9.01
C ASP A 40 19.75 1.92 8.41
N THR A 41 19.03 1.89 7.28
CA THR A 41 18.65 3.07 6.50
C THR A 41 17.15 3.27 6.61
N ALA A 42 16.71 4.53 6.58
CA ALA A 42 15.29 4.85 6.60
C ALA A 42 14.58 4.12 5.45
N PRO A 43 13.42 3.46 5.70
CA PRO A 43 12.71 2.70 4.68
C PRO A 43 12.41 3.50 3.40
N ASP A 44 12.18 4.81 3.53
CA ASP A 44 11.87 5.69 2.40
C ASP A 44 12.99 5.80 1.36
N GLU A 45 14.23 5.62 1.81
CA GLU A 45 15.44 5.72 0.98
C GLU A 45 15.77 4.38 0.29
N LEU A 46 15.10 3.29 0.69
CA LEU A 46 15.33 1.98 0.10
C LEU A 46 14.72 1.90 -1.31
N PRO A 47 15.40 1.27 -2.29
CA PRO A 47 14.83 1.01 -3.61
C PRO A 47 13.49 0.26 -3.55
N GLU A 48 13.32 -0.61 -2.56
CA GLU A 48 12.10 -1.39 -2.32
C GLU A 48 10.90 -0.52 -1.98
N HIS A 49 11.11 0.62 -1.29
CA HIS A 49 10.02 1.55 -1.02
C HIS A 49 9.48 2.15 -2.33
N ARG A 50 10.38 2.52 -3.24
CA ARG A 50 9.97 2.97 -4.58
C ARG A 50 9.20 1.87 -5.33
N ARG A 51 9.66 0.62 -5.29
CA ARG A 51 8.95 -0.51 -5.92
C ARG A 51 7.57 -0.71 -5.30
N PHE A 52 7.44 -0.61 -3.97
CA PHE A 52 6.16 -0.64 -3.28
C PHE A 52 5.21 0.46 -3.79
N VAL A 53 5.65 1.71 -3.86
CA VAL A 53 4.82 2.84 -4.31
C VAL A 53 4.39 2.67 -5.78
N GLU A 54 5.32 2.33 -6.67
CA GLU A 54 5.03 2.11 -8.08
C GLU A 54 4.13 0.88 -8.28
N GLY A 55 4.38 -0.19 -7.55
CA GLY A 55 3.59 -1.41 -7.54
C GLY A 55 2.17 -1.18 -7.04
N ALA A 56 1.98 -0.43 -5.96
CA ALA A 56 0.66 -0.06 -5.45
C ALA A 56 -0.15 0.72 -6.49
N ARG A 57 0.49 1.60 -7.27
CA ARG A 57 -0.15 2.30 -8.38
C ARG A 57 -0.51 1.36 -9.53
N ALA A 58 0.42 0.51 -9.96
CA ALA A 58 0.22 -0.43 -11.05
C ALA A 58 -0.85 -1.50 -10.74
N CYS A 59 -0.94 -1.91 -9.47
CA CYS A 59 -1.91 -2.88 -8.98
C CYS A 59 -3.28 -2.26 -8.67
N GLY A 60 -3.46 -0.95 -8.90
CA GLY A 60 -4.72 -0.25 -8.69
C GLY A 60 -5.05 0.07 -7.24
N PHE A 61 -4.11 -0.07 -6.32
CA PHE A 61 -4.31 0.32 -4.92
C PHE A 61 -4.28 1.83 -4.71
N VAL A 62 -3.70 2.59 -5.66
CA VAL A 62 -3.71 4.06 -5.64
C VAL A 62 -4.67 4.59 -6.68
N CYS A 63 -5.71 5.28 -6.23
CA CYS A 63 -6.72 5.91 -7.11
C CYS A 63 -6.50 7.41 -7.21
N ARG A 64 -6.94 8.02 -8.32
CA ARG A 64 -6.93 9.49 -8.49
C ARG A 64 -8.07 10.18 -7.75
N ASP A 65 -9.16 9.44 -7.51
CA ASP A 65 -10.30 9.93 -6.77
C ASP A 65 -9.96 9.95 -5.27
N VAL A 66 -10.30 11.06 -4.62
CA VAL A 66 -10.46 11.30 -3.17
C VAL A 66 -9.46 12.30 -2.56
N ALA A 67 -10.04 13.42 -2.14
CA ALA A 67 -9.49 14.59 -1.47
C ALA A 67 -9.33 14.42 0.06
N THR A 68 -9.12 13.20 0.54
CA THR A 68 -9.06 12.89 1.99
C THR A 68 -7.85 12.00 2.29
N TYR A 69 -6.66 12.52 2.02
CA TYR A 69 -5.42 11.87 2.45
C TYR A 69 -5.22 12.12 3.95
N GLY A 70 -4.99 11.04 4.71
CA GLY A 70 -4.42 11.12 6.06
C GLY A 70 -5.30 10.78 7.25
N LYS A 71 -6.63 10.92 7.19
CA LYS A 71 -7.51 10.67 8.36
C LYS A 71 -7.80 9.19 8.65
N HIS A 72 -7.11 8.26 7.99
CA HIS A 72 -7.48 6.84 7.99
C HIS A 72 -6.33 5.88 8.32
N LEU A 73 -5.13 6.40 8.64
CA LEU A 73 -4.01 5.55 9.07
C LEU A 73 -4.02 5.28 10.57
N ASP A 74 -4.31 6.30 11.37
CA ASP A 74 -4.21 6.30 12.84
C ASP A 74 -4.74 5.04 13.53
N PRO A 75 -5.99 4.56 13.27
CA PRO A 75 -6.48 3.37 13.98
C PRO A 75 -5.68 2.10 13.67
N TYR A 76 -5.11 1.99 12.47
CA TYR A 76 -4.30 0.85 12.07
C TYR A 76 -2.83 1.00 12.47
N LEU A 77 -2.37 2.23 12.70
CA LEU A 77 -1.04 2.48 13.25
C LEU A 77 -0.99 2.20 14.76
N GLU A 78 -2.07 2.47 15.48
CA GLU A 78 -2.22 2.12 16.89
C GLU A 78 -2.53 0.63 17.08
N ARG A 79 -3.36 0.06 16.19
CA ARG A 79 -3.88 -1.31 16.30
C ARG A 79 -3.78 -2.07 14.96
N PRO A 80 -2.57 -2.52 14.59
CA PRO A 80 -2.30 -3.18 13.31
C PRO A 80 -3.09 -4.48 13.13
N GLU A 81 -3.52 -5.14 14.20
CA GLU A 81 -4.33 -6.35 14.16
C GLU A 81 -5.72 -6.14 13.53
N LEU A 82 -6.23 -4.90 13.54
CA LEU A 82 -7.52 -4.55 12.92
C LEU A 82 -7.48 -4.73 11.39
N LEU A 83 -6.30 -4.64 10.76
CA LEU A 83 -6.15 -4.91 9.33
C LEU A 83 -6.46 -6.36 8.96
N GLY A 84 -6.35 -7.30 9.90
CA GLY A 84 -6.73 -8.70 9.69
C GLY A 84 -8.24 -8.90 9.49
N GLN A 85 -9.06 -7.97 10.00
CA GLN A 85 -10.52 -8.02 9.91
C GLN A 85 -11.08 -6.94 8.96
N ALA A 86 -10.22 -6.03 8.50
CA ALA A 86 -10.60 -4.95 7.62
C ALA A 86 -11.16 -5.45 6.28
N SER A 87 -12.10 -4.69 5.73
CA SER A 87 -12.60 -4.87 4.38
C SER A 87 -11.52 -4.56 3.34
N PHE A 88 -11.68 -5.07 2.11
CA PHE A 88 -10.75 -4.76 1.03
C PHE A 88 -10.58 -3.26 0.82
N HIS A 89 -11.69 -2.52 0.89
CA HIS A 89 -11.70 -1.08 0.68
C HIS A 89 -10.89 -0.33 1.76
N GLU A 90 -10.90 -0.81 3.00
CA GLU A 90 -10.06 -0.28 4.08
C GLU A 90 -8.59 -0.59 3.87
N VAL A 91 -8.25 -1.84 3.52
CA VAL A 91 -6.87 -2.24 3.20
C VAL A 91 -6.33 -1.42 2.02
N ARG A 92 -7.15 -1.25 0.97
CA ARG A 92 -6.79 -0.45 -0.20
C ARG A 92 -6.56 1.02 0.13
N ARG A 93 -7.43 1.62 0.96
CA ARG A 93 -7.25 3.00 1.44
C ARG A 93 -6.01 3.15 2.30
N PHE A 94 -5.72 2.18 3.16
CA PHE A 94 -4.50 2.17 3.97
C PHE A 94 -3.24 2.16 3.09
N VAL A 95 -3.17 1.24 2.12
CA VAL A 95 -2.07 1.20 1.13
C VAL A 95 -1.97 2.51 0.34
N GLN A 96 -3.10 3.05 -0.11
CA GLN A 96 -3.11 4.34 -0.83
C GLN A 96 -2.51 5.46 0.02
N ALA A 97 -2.88 5.55 1.30
CA ALA A 97 -2.38 6.58 2.20
C ALA A 97 -0.85 6.46 2.40
N LEU A 98 -0.32 5.24 2.55
CA LEU A 98 1.13 5.01 2.60
C LEU A 98 1.84 5.40 1.29
N ALA A 99 1.26 5.04 0.15
CA ALA A 99 1.89 5.26 -1.16
C ALA A 99 1.79 6.70 -1.70
N VAL A 100 0.88 7.52 -1.16
CA VAL A 100 0.67 8.92 -1.59
C VAL A 100 1.23 9.94 -0.62
N SER A 101 1.33 9.62 0.68
CA SER A 101 1.82 10.55 1.69
C SER A 101 3.14 10.08 2.34
N PRO A 102 4.27 10.00 1.60
CA PRO A 102 5.54 9.53 2.16
C PRO A 102 6.18 10.48 3.20
N GLN A 103 5.67 11.72 3.38
CA GLN A 103 6.40 12.76 4.14
C GLN A 103 5.55 13.58 5.14
N ARG A 104 4.25 13.30 5.29
CA ARG A 104 3.38 14.20 6.09
C ARG A 104 2.16 13.49 6.66
N LEU A 105 2.27 12.74 7.76
CA LEU A 105 1.06 12.28 8.46
C LEU A 105 1.10 12.25 9.99
N ASP A 106 2.23 12.44 10.66
CA ASP A 106 2.22 12.67 12.11
C ASP A 106 2.45 14.16 12.43
N ARG A 107 2.18 14.50 13.70
CA ARG A 107 2.43 15.84 14.26
C ARG A 107 3.93 16.14 14.37
N ASP A 108 4.77 15.11 14.20
CA ASP A 108 6.21 15.08 14.50
C ASP A 108 7.12 14.96 13.26
N GLY A 109 6.56 14.86 12.04
CA GLY A 109 7.29 14.84 10.77
C GLY A 109 7.87 13.48 10.33
N GLY A 110 7.42 12.36 10.92
CA GLY A 110 7.83 11.00 10.63
C GLY A 110 7.23 10.38 9.37
N SER A 111 7.92 9.33 8.89
CA SER A 111 7.54 8.54 7.73
C SER A 111 6.41 7.56 8.04
N PRO A 112 5.26 7.62 7.34
CA PRO A 112 4.15 6.70 7.58
C PRO A 112 4.48 5.26 7.23
N ILE A 113 5.34 5.05 6.22
CA ILE A 113 5.79 3.71 5.86
C ILE A 113 6.73 3.14 6.92
N ALA A 114 7.61 3.97 7.50
CA ALA A 114 8.46 3.54 8.62
C ALA A 114 7.62 3.17 9.85
N ALA A 115 6.60 3.97 10.18
CA ALA A 115 5.68 3.67 11.27
C ALA A 115 4.91 2.35 11.04
N ALA A 116 4.38 2.16 9.82
CA ALA A 116 3.64 0.95 9.45
C ALA A 116 4.52 -0.32 9.40
N ILE A 117 5.81 -0.17 9.13
CA ILE A 117 6.80 -1.26 9.25
C ILE A 117 7.07 -1.54 10.74
N GLY A 118 7.38 -0.51 11.52
CA GLY A 118 7.77 -0.63 12.93
C GLY A 118 6.68 -1.23 13.82
N ASN A 119 5.41 -0.94 13.57
CA ASN A 119 4.29 -1.54 14.32
C ASN A 119 3.77 -2.85 13.71
N GLY A 120 4.27 -3.28 12.55
CA GLY A 120 3.84 -4.51 11.87
C GLY A 120 2.53 -4.41 11.07
N ALA A 121 1.93 -3.23 10.92
CA ALA A 121 0.73 -3.03 10.09
C ALA A 121 0.95 -3.50 8.64
N LEU A 122 2.13 -3.23 8.08
CA LEU A 122 2.44 -3.62 6.72
C LEU A 122 2.54 -5.15 6.55
N HIS A 123 2.99 -5.87 7.58
CA HIS A 123 2.96 -7.33 7.62
C HIS A 123 1.52 -7.87 7.64
N CYS A 124 0.63 -7.25 8.44
CA CYS A 124 -0.79 -7.59 8.44
C CYS A 124 -1.43 -7.39 7.06
N VAL A 125 -1.08 -6.31 6.34
CA VAL A 125 -1.54 -6.08 4.96
C VAL A 125 -1.08 -7.20 4.04
N ALA A 126 0.22 -7.53 4.00
CA ALA A 126 0.74 -8.58 3.12
C ALA A 126 0.05 -9.92 3.35
N ARG A 127 -0.13 -10.31 4.62
CA ARG A 127 -0.87 -11.52 4.99
C ARG A 127 -2.31 -11.45 4.50
N ARG A 128 -3.00 -10.33 4.74
CA ARG A 128 -4.40 -10.13 4.36
C ARG A 128 -4.62 -10.22 2.85
N LEU A 129 -3.72 -9.63 2.04
CA LEU A 129 -3.78 -9.69 0.58
C LEU A 129 -3.65 -11.12 0.04
N ARG A 130 -2.89 -11.99 0.71
CA ARG A 130 -2.67 -13.40 0.31
C ARG A 130 -3.79 -14.34 0.74
N GLU A 131 -4.29 -14.15 1.96
CA GLU A 131 -5.25 -15.06 2.58
C GLU A 131 -6.66 -14.93 1.98
N GLU A 132 -7.05 -13.73 1.56
CA GLU A 132 -8.44 -13.51 1.16
C GLU A 132 -8.74 -13.94 -0.28
N ARG A 133 -9.19 -15.19 -0.42
CA ARG A 133 -9.72 -15.72 -1.69
C ARG A 133 -11.05 -15.09 -2.12
N ARG A 134 -11.80 -14.47 -1.18
CA ARG A 134 -13.14 -13.89 -1.43
C ARG A 134 -13.14 -12.61 -2.29
N TRP A 135 -12.01 -11.91 -2.44
CA TRP A 135 -11.94 -10.77 -3.36
C TRP A 135 -11.75 -11.21 -4.82
N ARG A 136 -11.47 -12.51 -5.04
CA ARG A 136 -11.18 -13.08 -6.36
C ARG A 136 -12.45 -13.35 -7.18
N GLU A 137 -13.64 -13.15 -6.60
CA GLU A 137 -14.94 -13.50 -7.16
C GLU A 137 -15.87 -12.30 -7.43
N CYS A 138 -15.37 -11.06 -7.30
CA CYS A 138 -16.14 -9.82 -7.58
C CYS A 138 -15.75 -9.16 -8.91
#